data_AF-U2NXS8-F1
#
_entry.id   AF-U2NXS8-F1
#
_cell.length_a   1.000
_cell.length_b   1.000
_cell.length_c   1.000
_cell.angle_alpha   90.00
_cell.angle_beta   90.00
_cell.angle_gamma   90.00
#
_symmetry.space_group_name_H-M   'P 1'
#
loop_
_entity.id
_entity.type
_entity.pdbx_description
1 polymer ?
#
loop_
_entity_poly.entity_id
_entity_poly.type
_entity_poly.pdbx_seq_one_letter_code
_entity_poly.pdbx_strand_id
1 'polypeptide(L)'
;KKDLNDGIDTVGGKMTVCQLYEKKNSQRKNIKRATEKGRQYLMNALKNDPLGMRAIDTVKQSDAKEWAIRMSEKGYAYTTIDNYKRSLKASFYMAIQDDCIRKNPFEFKLSDVLEDDTEHKVILTPEQEERLLAFMEKDKIYSKYYDEVVLLLETGLRISEFCGLTTHIDMQNKILNIDHQLLK
;
A
#
# COMPACT_ATOMS: atom_id res chain seq x y z
N LYS A 1 13.21 37.43 0.85
CA LYS A 1 14.42 37.91 0.13
C LYS A 1 15.48 36.82 -0.05
N LYS A 2 15.67 35.88 0.89
CA LYS A 2 16.60 34.74 0.71
C LYS A 2 16.06 33.68 -0.25
N ASP A 3 14.75 33.38 -0.23
CA ASP A 3 14.15 32.36 -1.10
C ASP A 3 14.16 32.72 -2.60
N LEU A 4 13.87 33.98 -2.94
CA LEU A 4 13.95 34.49 -4.32
C LEU A 4 15.38 34.49 -4.87
N ASN A 5 16.39 34.68 -4.01
CA ASN A 5 17.79 34.64 -4.41
C ASN A 5 18.31 33.20 -4.57
N ASP A 6 17.64 32.23 -3.95
CA ASP A 6 17.98 30.81 -4.01
C ASP A 6 17.16 30.06 -5.09
N GLY A 7 16.37 30.76 -5.91
CA GLY A 7 15.57 30.17 -7.00
C GLY A 7 14.30 29.44 -6.57
N ILE A 8 13.85 29.62 -5.33
CA ILE A 8 12.69 28.90 -4.78
C ILE A 8 11.39 29.49 -5.32
N ASP A 9 10.53 28.62 -5.86
CA ASP A 9 9.18 28.98 -6.28
C ASP A 9 8.28 29.20 -5.06
N THR A 10 8.27 30.44 -4.59
CA THR A 10 7.45 30.87 -3.45
C THR A 10 5.93 30.78 -3.73
N VAL A 11 5.50 30.68 -4.99
CA VAL A 11 4.09 30.48 -5.37
C VAL A 11 3.76 28.99 -5.34
N GLY A 12 4.63 28.15 -5.88
CA GLY A 12 4.53 26.68 -5.83
C GLY A 12 4.46 26.14 -4.39
N GLY A 13 5.21 26.74 -3.46
CA GLY A 13 5.16 26.38 -2.03
C GLY A 13 3.80 26.58 -1.35
N LYS A 14 2.90 27.39 -1.93
CA LYS A 14 1.57 27.68 -1.38
C LYS A 14 0.51 26.64 -1.70
N MET A 15 0.79 25.68 -2.58
CA MET A 15 -0.13 24.57 -2.83
C MET A 15 -0.31 23.71 -1.57
N THR A 16 -1.49 23.11 -1.41
CA THR A 16 -1.77 22.24 -0.27
C THR A 16 -1.17 20.85 -0.42
N VAL A 17 -1.06 20.09 0.67
CA VAL A 17 -0.63 18.69 0.64
C VAL A 17 -1.53 17.85 -0.28
N CYS A 18 -2.85 18.07 -0.25
CA CYS A 18 -3.79 17.42 -1.17
C CYS A 18 -3.47 17.75 -2.63
N GLN A 19 -3.25 19.03 -2.96
CA GLN A 19 -2.91 19.47 -4.32
C GLN A 19 -1.57 18.88 -4.79
N LEU A 20 -0.57 18.82 -3.90
CA LEU A 20 0.73 18.21 -4.20
C LEU A 20 0.58 16.72 -4.50
N TYR A 21 -0.18 16.00 -3.68
CA TYR A 21 -0.42 14.56 -3.87
C TYR A 21 -1.19 14.28 -5.17
N GLU A 22 -2.17 15.12 -5.50
CA GLU A 22 -2.90 15.08 -6.77
C GLU A 22 -1.98 15.33 -7.97
N LYS A 23 -1.15 16.39 -7.93
CA LYS A 23 -0.15 16.72 -8.96
C LYS A 23 0.80 15.54 -9.19
N LYS A 24 1.31 14.92 -8.14
CA LYS A 24 2.20 13.75 -8.24
C LYS A 24 1.50 12.54 -8.86
N ASN A 25 0.21 12.35 -8.61
CA ASN A 25 -0.54 11.22 -9.14
C ASN A 25 -0.94 11.43 -10.61
N SER A 26 -1.23 12.66 -11.03
CA SER A 26 -1.61 12.98 -12.42
C SER A 26 -0.46 12.79 -13.42
N GLN A 27 0.79 12.89 -12.96
CA GLN A 27 2.00 12.60 -13.75
C GLN A 27 2.20 11.09 -14.02
N ARG A 28 1.44 10.19 -13.38
CA ARG A 28 1.57 8.73 -13.53
C ARG A 28 0.23 8.12 -13.92
N LYS A 29 -0.08 8.19 -15.22
CA LYS A 29 -1.36 7.73 -15.81
C LYS A 29 -1.43 6.23 -16.09
N ASN A 30 -0.30 5.58 -16.40
CA ASN A 30 -0.27 4.15 -16.72
C ASN A 30 -0.20 3.31 -15.43
N ILE A 31 -1.31 3.23 -14.69
CA ILE A 31 -1.40 2.46 -13.45
C ILE A 31 -2.55 1.46 -13.46
N LYS A 32 -2.40 0.38 -12.69
CA LYS A 32 -3.47 -0.60 -12.49
C LYS A 32 -4.57 -0.01 -11.60
N ARG A 33 -5.81 -0.45 -11.80
CA ARG A 33 -7.00 -0.04 -11.00
C ARG A 33 -6.81 -0.20 -9.49
N ALA A 34 -6.11 -1.23 -9.05
CA ALA A 34 -5.80 -1.42 -7.62
C ALA A 34 -4.95 -0.28 -7.05
N THR A 35 -3.97 0.20 -7.82
CA THR A 35 -3.14 1.36 -7.46
C THR A 35 -3.96 2.64 -7.43
N GLU A 36 -4.90 2.81 -8.37
CA GLU A 36 -5.81 3.96 -8.39
C GLU A 36 -6.66 4.02 -7.12
N LYS A 37 -7.29 2.90 -6.73
CA LYS A 37 -8.03 2.79 -5.47
C LYS A 37 -7.16 3.09 -4.25
N GLY A 38 -5.96 2.52 -4.20
CA GLY A 38 -4.99 2.82 -3.13
C GLY A 38 -4.68 4.32 -3.02
N ARG A 39 -4.50 4.99 -4.16
CA ARG A 39 -4.29 6.45 -4.19
C ARG A 39 -5.51 7.23 -3.69
N GLN A 40 -6.72 6.80 -4.06
CA GLN A 40 -7.97 7.40 -3.59
C GLN A 40 -8.15 7.26 -2.08
N TYR A 41 -7.80 6.11 -1.48
CA TYR A 41 -7.87 5.92 -0.03
C TYR A 41 -6.98 6.92 0.72
N LEU A 42 -5.72 7.08 0.29
CA LEU A 42 -4.83 8.10 0.89
C LEU A 42 -5.37 9.52 0.64
N MET A 43 -5.87 9.83 -0.55
CA MET A 43 -6.46 11.14 -0.82
C MET A 43 -7.64 11.45 0.11
N ASN A 44 -8.52 10.48 0.35
CA ASN A 44 -9.64 10.65 1.28
C ASN A 44 -9.15 10.81 2.73
N ALA A 45 -8.12 10.06 3.14
CA ALA A 45 -7.52 10.23 4.46
C ALA A 45 -6.92 11.64 4.65
N LEU A 46 -6.27 12.20 3.61
CA LEU A 46 -5.73 13.55 3.62
C LEU A 46 -6.84 14.62 3.68
N LYS A 47 -7.92 14.46 2.90
CA LYS A 47 -9.06 15.38 2.93
C LYS A 47 -9.74 15.42 4.30
N ASN A 48 -9.70 14.30 5.03
CA ASN A 48 -10.26 14.16 6.36
C ASN A 48 -9.23 14.40 7.49
N ASP A 49 -8.08 14.98 7.18
CA ASP A 49 -7.07 15.37 8.16
C ASP A 49 -6.63 16.84 7.96
N PRO A 50 -6.39 17.61 9.03
CA PRO A 50 -5.92 19.00 8.90
C PRO A 50 -4.65 19.14 8.06
N LEU A 51 -3.79 18.11 8.03
CA LEU A 51 -2.58 18.12 7.20
C LEU A 51 -2.90 18.33 5.71
N GLY A 52 -3.98 17.76 5.19
CA GLY A 52 -4.30 17.80 3.76
C GLY A 52 -4.46 19.21 3.19
N MET A 53 -4.95 20.13 4.02
CA MET A 53 -5.21 21.53 3.63
C MET A 53 -4.05 22.49 3.92
N ARG A 54 -2.97 22.02 4.58
CA ARG A 54 -1.81 22.87 4.87
C ARG A 54 -0.99 23.13 3.61
N ALA A 55 -0.51 24.36 3.47
CA ALA A 55 0.45 24.73 2.43
C ALA A 55 1.78 23.98 2.67
N ILE A 56 2.36 23.43 1.59
CA ILE A 56 3.51 22.52 1.69
C ILE A 56 4.76 23.19 2.27
N ASP A 57 4.92 24.50 2.06
CA ASP A 57 6.01 25.30 2.64
C ASP A 57 5.91 25.49 4.17
N THR A 58 4.72 25.29 4.74
CA THR A 58 4.48 25.37 6.19
C THR A 58 4.59 24.04 6.91
N VAL A 59 4.68 22.91 6.19
CA VAL A 59 4.69 21.57 6.80
C VAL A 59 6.10 21.23 7.27
N LYS A 60 6.25 21.01 8.57
CA LYS A 60 7.49 20.58 9.22
C LYS A 60 7.46 19.09 9.52
N GLN A 61 8.63 18.53 9.86
CA GLN A 61 8.74 17.13 10.26
C GLN A 61 7.90 16.83 11.52
N SER A 62 7.78 17.77 12.47
CA SER A 62 6.90 17.61 13.64
C SER A 62 5.44 17.40 13.23
N ASP A 63 4.95 18.18 12.26
CA ASP A 63 3.57 18.08 11.76
C ASP A 63 3.31 16.72 11.08
N ALA A 64 4.31 16.18 10.38
CA ALA A 64 4.22 14.87 9.76
C ALA A 64 4.22 13.73 10.79
N LYS A 65 4.94 13.88 11.91
CA LYS A 65 4.87 12.94 13.04
C LYS A 65 3.51 13.00 13.74
N GLU A 66 2.99 14.19 14.01
CA GLU A 66 1.64 14.38 14.57
C GLU A 66 0.56 13.79 13.65
N TRP A 67 0.71 13.94 12.32
CA TRP A 67 -0.18 13.28 11.37
C TRP A 67 -0.15 11.75 11.52
N ALA A 68 1.03 11.14 11.67
CA ALA A 68 1.14 9.69 11.85
C ALA A 68 0.42 9.25 13.14
N ILE A 69 0.58 9.99 14.24
CA ILE A 69 -0.13 9.75 15.50
C ILE A 69 -1.65 9.83 15.31
N ARG A 70 -2.15 10.90 14.66
CA ARG A 70 -3.59 11.03 14.36
C ARG A 70 -4.13 9.91 13.48
N MET A 71 -3.34 9.40 12.53
CA MET A 71 -3.75 8.24 11.73
C MET A 71 -3.85 6.98 12.61
N SER A 72 -2.91 6.78 13.53
CA SER A 72 -2.95 5.67 14.49
C SER A 72 -4.19 5.76 15.39
N GLU A 73 -4.48 6.94 15.95
CA GLU A 73 -5.67 7.20 16.79
C GLU A 73 -6.99 6.98 16.03
N LYS A 74 -6.98 7.17 14.70
CA LYS A 74 -8.12 6.85 13.82
C LYS A 74 -8.25 5.34 13.51
N GLY A 75 -7.36 4.50 14.03
CA GLY A 75 -7.39 3.05 13.85
C GLY A 75 -6.74 2.53 12.56
N TYR A 76 -5.91 3.34 11.89
CA TYR A 76 -5.13 2.83 10.76
C TYR A 76 -3.98 1.94 11.27
N ALA A 77 -3.83 0.75 10.68
CA ALA A 77 -2.73 -0.16 11.00
C ALA A 77 -1.36 0.47 10.67
N TYR A 78 -0.32 0.11 11.44
CA TYR A 78 1.05 0.61 11.27
C TYR A 78 1.53 0.52 9.81
N THR A 79 1.38 -0.64 9.18
CA THR A 79 1.76 -0.86 7.77
C THR A 79 1.02 0.04 6.78
N THR A 80 -0.23 0.41 7.07
CA THR A 80 -1.00 1.35 6.24
C THR A 80 -0.44 2.76 6.36
N ILE A 81 -0.14 3.20 7.58
CA ILE A 81 0.46 4.51 7.85
C ILE A 81 1.85 4.61 7.21
N ASP A 82 2.67 3.57 7.29
CA ASP A 82 4.01 3.58 6.67
C ASP A 82 3.93 3.66 5.15
N ASN A 83 3.01 2.93 4.52
CA ASN A 83 2.75 3.02 3.08
C ASN A 83 2.26 4.40 2.65
N TYR A 84 1.39 5.02 3.46
CA TYR A 84 0.92 6.39 3.24
C TYR A 84 2.05 7.41 3.38
N LYS A 85 2.84 7.31 4.46
CA LYS A 85 4.05 8.10 4.70
C LYS A 85 5.02 7.99 3.53
N ARG A 86 5.27 6.79 3.01
CA ARG A 86 6.14 6.57 1.83
C ARG A 86 5.59 7.29 0.59
N SER A 87 4.28 7.27 0.41
CA SER A 87 3.62 7.97 -0.71
C SER A 87 3.70 9.49 -0.57
N LEU A 88 3.54 10.02 0.64
CA LEU A 88 3.71 11.44 0.95
C LEU A 88 5.17 11.87 0.80
N LYS A 89 6.12 11.08 1.32
CA LYS A 89 7.57 11.29 1.12
C LYS A 89 7.92 11.45 -0.35
N ALA A 90 7.40 10.59 -1.23
CA ALA A 90 7.61 10.70 -2.67
C ALA A 90 6.99 11.98 -3.28
N SER A 91 5.87 12.45 -2.72
CA SER A 91 5.19 13.67 -3.19
C SER A 91 5.97 14.92 -2.78
N PHE A 92 6.46 14.98 -1.54
CA PHE A 92 7.33 16.05 -1.06
C PHE A 92 8.71 16.03 -1.73
N TYR A 93 9.19 14.86 -2.16
CA TYR A 93 10.41 14.80 -2.98
C TYR A 93 10.22 15.49 -4.33
N MET A 94 9.07 15.30 -5.00
CA MET A 94 8.73 16.04 -6.23
C MET A 94 8.70 17.55 -5.99
N ALA A 95 8.13 18.00 -4.86
CA ALA A 95 8.14 19.42 -4.51
C ALA A 95 9.54 20.01 -4.29
N ILE A 96 10.51 19.20 -3.81
CA ILE A 96 11.91 19.62 -3.71
C ILE A 96 12.54 19.75 -5.10
N GLN A 97 12.27 18.80 -6.01
CA GLN A 97 12.79 18.84 -7.38
C GLN A 97 12.24 20.02 -8.19
N ASP A 98 11.01 20.44 -7.89
CA ASP A 98 10.37 21.63 -8.47
C ASP A 98 10.79 22.94 -7.75
N ASP A 99 11.77 22.89 -6.83
CA ASP A 99 12.24 24.03 -6.02
C ASP A 99 11.13 24.75 -5.22
N CYS A 100 10.03 24.07 -4.91
CA CYS A 100 8.92 24.62 -4.10
C CYS A 100 9.27 24.64 -2.60
N ILE A 101 10.10 23.69 -2.14
CA ILE A 101 10.49 23.51 -0.73
C ILE A 101 11.93 23.00 -0.61
N ARG A 102 12.57 23.22 0.55
CA ARG A 102 13.98 22.83 0.77
C ARG A 102 14.19 21.48 1.46
N LYS A 103 13.21 21.00 2.23
CA LYS A 103 13.34 19.82 3.09
C LYS A 103 12.08 18.96 3.02
N ASN A 104 12.26 17.64 3.11
CA ASN A 104 11.14 16.70 3.10
C ASN A 104 10.64 16.45 4.54
N PRO A 105 9.42 16.85 4.91
CA PRO A 105 8.89 16.63 6.25
C PRO A 105 8.62 15.15 6.57
N PHE A 106 8.55 14.27 5.56
CA PHE A 106 8.35 12.82 5.75
C PHE A 106 9.66 12.02 5.79
N GLU A 107 10.80 12.70 5.91
CA GLU A 107 12.12 12.07 6.06
C GLU A 107 12.37 11.66 7.53
N PHE A 108 11.64 10.65 8.02
CA PHE A 108 11.84 10.06 9.35
C PHE A 108 11.49 8.56 9.35
N LYS A 109 11.89 7.81 10.38
CA LYS A 109 11.47 6.42 10.58
C LYS A 109 10.15 6.40 11.35
N LEU A 110 9.17 5.61 10.90
CA LEU A 110 7.87 5.57 11.57
C LEU A 110 7.98 4.92 12.97
N SER A 111 8.88 3.95 13.12
CA SER A 111 9.22 3.29 14.39
C SER A 111 9.70 4.24 15.50
N ASP A 112 10.21 5.43 15.14
CA ASP A 112 10.63 6.44 16.11
C ASP A 112 9.43 7.25 16.65
N VAL A 113 8.21 6.98 16.15
CA VAL A 113 6.98 7.74 16.42
C VAL A 113 5.86 6.83 16.90
N LEU A 114 5.71 5.66 16.28
CA LEU A 114 4.68 4.65 16.60
C LEU A 114 5.37 3.31 16.86
N GLU A 115 4.81 2.55 17.80
CA GLU A 115 5.15 1.14 17.97
C GLU A 115 4.55 0.32 16.81
N ASP A 116 5.30 -0.66 16.33
CA ASP A 116 4.83 -1.56 15.28
C ASP A 116 4.04 -2.71 15.92
N ASP A 117 2.71 -2.64 15.82
CA ASP A 117 1.76 -3.60 16.35
C ASP A 117 1.39 -4.71 15.34
N THR A 118 2.15 -4.81 14.24
CA THR A 118 1.84 -5.77 13.17
C THR A 118 1.99 -7.21 13.64
N GLU A 119 0.89 -7.94 13.69
CA GLU A 119 0.91 -9.38 14.00
C GLU A 119 1.67 -10.17 12.93
N HIS A 120 2.60 -11.01 13.40
CA HIS A 120 3.33 -11.93 12.52
C HIS A 120 2.42 -13.04 12.03
N LYS A 121 2.38 -13.24 10.71
CA LYS A 121 1.67 -14.37 10.10
C LYS A 121 2.42 -15.66 10.42
N VAL A 122 1.79 -16.52 11.23
CA VAL A 122 2.30 -17.85 11.55
C VAL A 122 1.95 -18.81 10.42
N ILE A 123 2.93 -19.58 9.96
CA ILE A 123 2.72 -20.63 8.95
C ILE A 123 2.07 -21.86 9.61
N LEU A 124 1.27 -22.60 8.84
CA LEU A 124 0.73 -23.86 9.32
C LEU A 124 1.86 -24.87 9.52
N THR A 125 1.77 -25.67 10.58
CA THR A 125 2.63 -26.84 10.75
C THR A 125 2.12 -28.00 9.89
N PRO A 126 2.97 -28.98 9.53
CA PRO A 126 2.52 -30.15 8.77
C PRO A 126 1.32 -30.88 9.41
N GLU A 127 1.30 -31.00 10.74
CA GLU A 127 0.17 -31.58 11.49
C GLU A 127 -1.10 -30.73 11.35
N GLN A 128 -0.98 -29.40 11.34
CA GLN A 128 -2.13 -28.51 11.16
C GLN A 128 -2.67 -28.58 9.72
N GLU A 129 -1.80 -28.69 8.71
CA GLU A 129 -2.20 -28.88 7.32
C GLU A 129 -2.94 -30.21 7.14
N GLU A 130 -2.40 -31.31 7.68
CA GLU A 130 -3.05 -32.63 7.64
C GLU A 130 -4.44 -32.57 8.31
N ARG A 131 -4.54 -31.93 9.48
CA ARG A 131 -5.83 -31.77 10.18
C ARG A 131 -6.82 -30.89 9.42
N LEU A 132 -6.35 -29.84 8.75
CA LEU A 132 -7.18 -28.97 7.91
C LEU A 132 -7.76 -29.77 6.74
N LEU A 133 -6.91 -30.52 6.03
CA LEU A 133 -7.32 -31.33 4.89
C LEU A 133 -8.27 -32.46 5.31
N ALA A 134 -7.97 -33.16 6.41
CA ALA A 134 -8.83 -34.21 6.96
C ALA A 134 -10.20 -33.68 7.43
N PHE A 135 -10.26 -32.43 7.91
CA PHE A 135 -11.53 -31.75 8.20
C PHE A 135 -12.30 -31.47 6.92
N MET A 136 -11.65 -30.85 5.93
CA MET A 136 -12.29 -30.48 4.66
C MET A 136 -12.86 -31.69 3.94
N GLU A 137 -12.12 -32.80 3.87
CA GLU A 137 -12.56 -34.04 3.22
C GLU A 137 -13.89 -34.58 3.78
N LYS A 138 -14.11 -34.46 5.08
CA LYS A 138 -15.29 -35.00 5.78
C LYS A 138 -16.43 -33.99 5.91
N ASP A 139 -16.14 -32.71 5.78
CA ASP A 139 -17.13 -31.66 5.96
C ASP A 139 -18.10 -31.57 4.78
N LYS A 140 -19.41 -31.49 5.07
CA LYS A 140 -20.45 -31.49 4.03
C LYS A 140 -20.46 -30.22 3.17
N ILE A 141 -19.92 -29.12 3.66
CA ILE A 141 -19.97 -27.82 2.99
C ILE A 141 -18.64 -27.50 2.31
N TYR A 142 -17.52 -27.80 2.97
CA TYR A 142 -16.18 -27.41 2.54
C TYR A 142 -15.43 -28.50 1.75
N SER A 143 -15.89 -29.75 1.74
CA SER A 143 -15.30 -30.83 0.92
C SER A 143 -15.18 -30.49 -0.56
N LYS A 144 -16.11 -29.68 -1.08
CA LYS A 144 -16.07 -29.18 -2.46
C LYS A 144 -14.87 -28.27 -2.78
N TYR A 145 -14.13 -27.78 -1.78
CA TYR A 145 -12.95 -26.94 -1.95
C TYR A 145 -11.64 -27.68 -1.61
N TYR A 146 -11.71 -28.99 -1.35
CA TYR A 146 -10.57 -29.78 -0.89
C TYR A 146 -9.43 -29.75 -1.91
N ASP A 147 -9.72 -30.06 -3.17
CA ASP A 147 -8.72 -30.13 -4.24
C ASP A 147 -8.06 -28.76 -4.48
N GLU A 148 -8.83 -27.68 -4.38
CA GLU A 148 -8.34 -26.30 -4.50
C GLU A 148 -7.36 -25.95 -3.38
N VAL A 149 -7.64 -26.33 -2.14
CA VAL A 149 -6.75 -26.08 -1.01
C VAL A 149 -5.49 -26.94 -1.10
N VAL A 150 -5.60 -28.21 -1.48
CA VAL A 150 -4.43 -29.07 -1.76
C VAL A 150 -3.56 -28.42 -2.82
N LEU A 151 -4.14 -27.98 -3.94
CA LEU A 151 -3.38 -27.34 -5.01
C LEU A 151 -2.66 -26.08 -4.52
N LEU A 152 -3.32 -25.22 -3.75
CA LEU A 152 -2.72 -23.99 -3.21
C LEU A 152 -1.55 -24.29 -2.26
N LEU A 153 -1.67 -25.31 -1.40
CA LEU A 153 -0.61 -25.72 -0.47
C LEU A 153 0.61 -26.28 -1.23
N GLU A 154 0.38 -27.15 -2.21
CA GLU A 154 1.45 -27.87 -2.92
C GLU A 154 2.16 -27.02 -3.98
N THR A 155 1.50 -25.97 -4.50
CA THR A 155 2.04 -25.15 -5.61
C THR A 155 2.43 -23.74 -5.20
N GLY A 156 1.91 -23.23 -4.07
CA GLY A 156 2.16 -21.86 -3.63
C GLY A 156 1.59 -20.77 -4.56
N LEU A 157 0.62 -21.11 -5.41
CA LEU A 157 -0.05 -20.15 -6.28
C LEU A 157 -0.69 -19.02 -5.47
N ARG A 158 -0.60 -17.78 -5.97
CA ARG A 158 -1.43 -16.71 -5.44
C ARG A 158 -2.88 -17.01 -5.76
N ILE A 159 -3.79 -16.63 -4.86
CA ILE A 159 -5.23 -16.91 -5.04
C ILE A 159 -5.78 -16.41 -6.39
N SER A 160 -5.32 -15.27 -6.89
CA SER A 160 -5.76 -14.77 -8.20
C SER A 160 -5.13 -15.50 -9.38
N GLU A 161 -3.95 -16.09 -9.24
CA GLU A 161 -3.34 -16.98 -10.26
C GLU A 161 -4.15 -18.27 -10.32
N PHE A 162 -4.46 -18.86 -9.16
CA PHE A 162 -5.35 -20.03 -9.04
C PHE A 162 -6.72 -19.78 -9.70
N CYS A 163 -7.39 -18.67 -9.38
CA CYS A 163 -8.67 -18.33 -10.01
C CYS A 163 -8.58 -18.03 -11.52
N GLY A 164 -7.37 -17.73 -12.02
CA GLY A 164 -7.11 -17.53 -13.44
C GLY A 164 -6.77 -18.82 -14.19
N LEU A 165 -6.66 -19.96 -13.52
CA LEU A 165 -6.35 -21.23 -14.16
C LEU A 165 -7.44 -21.60 -15.17
N THR A 166 -7.05 -21.75 -16.43
CA THR A 166 -7.87 -22.28 -17.52
C THR A 166 -7.28 -23.60 -18.02
N THR A 167 -7.53 -24.02 -19.27
CA THR A 167 -7.08 -25.30 -19.86
C THR A 167 -5.55 -25.44 -20.02
N HIS A 168 -4.74 -24.60 -19.38
CA HIS A 168 -3.27 -24.61 -19.41
C HIS A 168 -2.65 -25.61 -18.43
N ILE A 169 -3.29 -26.77 -18.26
CA ILE A 169 -2.83 -27.86 -17.42
C ILE A 169 -2.34 -28.98 -18.33
N ASP A 170 -1.02 -29.20 -18.35
CA ASP A 170 -0.42 -30.35 -19.01
C ASP A 170 -0.45 -31.53 -18.04
N MET A 171 -1.51 -32.33 -18.10
CA MET A 171 -1.69 -33.50 -17.25
C MET A 171 -0.65 -34.60 -17.53
N GLN A 172 -0.09 -34.65 -18.74
CA GLN A 172 0.88 -35.67 -19.13
C GLN A 172 2.24 -35.39 -18.47
N ASN A 173 2.69 -34.15 -18.52
CA ASN A 173 3.96 -33.73 -17.93
C ASN A 173 3.81 -33.19 -16.49
N LYS A 174 2.57 -33.11 -15.98
CA LYS A 174 2.20 -32.54 -14.68
C LYS A 174 2.67 -31.08 -14.52
N ILE A 175 2.46 -30.28 -15.56
CA ILE A 175 2.87 -28.87 -15.60
C ILE A 175 1.65 -27.96 -15.54
N LEU A 176 1.70 -26.98 -14.64
CA LEU A 176 0.75 -25.87 -14.57
C LEU A 176 1.42 -24.62 -15.17
N ASN A 177 0.93 -24.16 -16.33
CA ASN A 177 1.44 -22.94 -16.94
C ASN A 177 0.68 -21.73 -16.42
N ILE A 178 1.39 -20.86 -15.68
CA ILE A 178 0.82 -19.66 -15.06
C ILE A 178 1.28 -18.43 -15.83
N ASP A 179 0.47 -17.95 -16.76
CA ASP A 179 0.76 -16.80 -17.61
C ASP A 179 -0.14 -15.58 -17.32
N HIS A 180 -1.17 -15.75 -16.50
CA HIS A 180 -2.05 -14.68 -16.05
C HIS A 180 -2.64 -14.95 -14.67
N GLN A 181 -3.35 -13.95 -14.16
CA GLN A 181 -4.20 -14.03 -12.97
C GLN A 181 -5.63 -13.66 -13.40
N LEU A 182 -6.63 -13.98 -12.58
CA LEU A 182 -8.04 -13.64 -12.81
C LEU A 182 -8.17 -12.21 -13.35
N LEU A 183 -8.51 -12.13 -14.63
CA LEU A 183 -8.71 -10.88 -15.34
C LEU A 183 -10.06 -10.31 -14.93
N LYS A 184 -10.09 -9.02 -14.60
CA LYS A 184 -11.34 -8.27 -14.33
C LYS A 184 -11.84 -7.60 -15.59
#